data_AF-A0A397G241-F1
#
_entry.id   AF-A0A397G241-F1
#
_cell.length_a   1.000
_cell.length_b   1.000
_cell.length_c   1.000
_cell.angle_alpha   90.00
_cell.angle_beta   90.00
_cell.angle_gamma   90.00
#
_symmetry.space_group_name_H-M   'P 1'
#
loop_
_entity.id
_entity.type
_entity.pdbx_description
1 polymer ?
#
loop_
_entity_poly.entity_id
_entity_poly.type
_entity_poly.pdbx_seq_one_letter_code
_entity_poly.pdbx_strand_id
1 'polypeptide(L)'
;MVYEIPSDKNTPKSIILENISILKEYQKLIDRFFSAISANAEGKSLDRSPVDIMKDIVELDKKMQQGLDQIEEHQRIHHKILQVENEINAENNVIVDFVNYLRKGKEQIDDFLESSRDTMRAIELASQSNVTADEILKYANRISKYTAAPPGYDLTRPTELQVEPPHPIEAIMRKGLLFRQEYLGMNFGALQNDEEEEEEDEEEEDEFTTTFNSNNNNNNSNNNNNNNEDNHHNKFNSEDAMLPQTQEFNLDLNPELE
;
A
#
# COMPACT_ATOMS: atom_id res chain seq x y z
N MET A 1 -37.53 -16.33 -3.11
CA MET A 1 -38.81 -15.60 -3.18
C MET A 1 -38.52 -14.30 -3.90
N VAL A 2 -39.24 -14.00 -4.98
CA VAL A 2 -39.11 -12.71 -5.68
C VAL A 2 -40.10 -11.76 -5.02
N TYR A 3 -39.61 -10.68 -4.42
CA TYR A 3 -40.49 -9.60 -3.97
C TYR A 3 -40.85 -8.76 -5.18
N GLU A 4 -42.10 -8.85 -5.62
CA GLU A 4 -42.65 -7.93 -6.60
C GLU A 4 -42.69 -6.53 -6.00
N ILE A 5 -41.95 -5.60 -6.58
CA ILE A 5 -42.02 -4.18 -6.21
C ILE A 5 -43.40 -3.69 -6.67
N PRO A 6 -44.28 -3.22 -5.76
CA PRO A 6 -45.59 -2.74 -6.16
C PRO A 6 -45.44 -1.54 -7.11
N SER A 7 -46.18 -1.57 -8.23
CA SER A 7 -46.11 -0.54 -9.26
C SER A 7 -46.66 0.79 -8.74
N ASP A 8 -45.76 1.65 -8.29
CA ASP A 8 -46.11 2.69 -7.34
C ASP A 8 -46.67 3.95 -8.01
N LYS A 9 -47.88 4.33 -7.61
CA LYS A 9 -48.50 5.62 -7.97
C LYS A 9 -47.99 6.76 -7.08
N ASN A 10 -47.40 6.41 -5.93
CA ASN A 10 -46.88 7.32 -4.91
C ASN A 10 -45.37 7.50 -5.00
N THR A 11 -44.82 7.69 -6.21
CA THR A 11 -43.43 8.16 -6.30
C THR A 11 -43.28 9.45 -5.49
N PRO A 12 -42.21 9.67 -4.71
CA PRO A 12 -42.07 10.91 -3.93
C PRO A 12 -42.07 12.15 -4.84
N LYS A 13 -41.62 11.99 -6.09
CA LYS A 13 -41.68 13.01 -7.13
C LYS A 13 -43.12 13.36 -7.57
N SER A 14 -44.06 12.40 -7.63
CA SER A 14 -45.47 12.71 -7.95
C SER A 14 -46.16 13.43 -6.79
N ILE A 15 -45.93 13.03 -5.54
CA ILE A 15 -46.48 13.70 -4.34
C ILE A 15 -46.00 15.17 -4.28
N ILE A 16 -44.70 15.40 -4.47
CA ILE A 16 -44.12 16.75 -4.48
C ILE A 16 -44.69 17.59 -5.64
N LEU A 17 -44.85 17.01 -6.84
CA LEU A 17 -45.45 17.72 -7.98
C LEU A 17 -46.94 18.05 -7.78
N GLU A 18 -47.70 17.18 -7.12
CA GLU A 18 -49.11 17.44 -6.78
C GLU A 18 -49.22 18.57 -5.76
N ASN A 19 -48.43 18.55 -4.67
CA ASN A 19 -48.42 19.63 -3.67
C ASN A 19 -47.98 20.98 -4.27
N ILE A 20 -47.02 20.99 -5.21
CA ILE A 20 -46.66 22.20 -5.98
C ILE A 20 -47.81 22.69 -6.88
N SER A 21 -48.67 21.79 -7.38
CA SER A 21 -49.88 22.18 -8.13
C SER A 21 -50.95 22.75 -7.20
N ILE A 22 -51.16 22.14 -6.03
CA ILE A 22 -52.10 22.60 -5.00
C ILE A 22 -51.74 24.02 -4.53
N LEU A 23 -50.46 24.30 -4.26
CA LEU A 23 -50.00 25.65 -3.90
C LEU A 23 -50.26 26.69 -5.01
N LYS A 24 -50.10 26.31 -6.29
CA LYS A 24 -50.41 27.19 -7.45
C LYS A 24 -51.91 27.36 -7.69
N GLU A 25 -52.74 26.46 -7.19
CA GLU A 25 -54.19 26.60 -7.20
C GLU A 25 -54.66 27.49 -6.04
N TYR A 26 -54.11 27.28 -4.84
CA TYR A 26 -54.33 28.09 -3.63
C TYR A 26 -54.02 29.57 -3.87
N GLN A 27 -52.87 29.89 -4.50
CA GLN A 27 -52.52 31.25 -4.92
C GLN A 27 -53.61 31.88 -5.80
N LYS A 28 -54.04 31.19 -6.87
CA LYS A 28 -55.10 31.68 -7.79
C LYS A 28 -56.45 31.84 -7.09
N LEU A 29 -56.71 31.04 -6.06
CA LEU A 29 -57.94 31.10 -5.27
C LEU A 29 -57.94 32.31 -4.34
N ILE A 30 -56.80 32.65 -3.76
CA ILE A 30 -56.57 33.90 -3.01
C ILE A 30 -56.68 35.12 -3.92
N ASP A 31 -56.05 35.11 -5.10
CA ASP A 31 -56.14 36.21 -6.08
C ASP A 31 -57.62 36.47 -6.48
N ARG A 32 -58.39 35.40 -6.67
CA ARG A 32 -59.84 35.45 -6.93
C ARG A 32 -60.64 35.94 -5.71
N PHE A 33 -60.29 35.53 -4.50
CA PHE A 33 -60.97 35.96 -3.27
C PHE A 33 -60.83 37.47 -3.04
N PHE A 34 -59.61 38.01 -3.15
CA PHE A 34 -59.40 39.46 -3.06
C PHE A 34 -60.07 40.23 -4.22
N SER A 35 -60.05 39.68 -5.43
CA SER A 35 -60.80 40.25 -6.57
C SER A 35 -62.31 40.28 -6.33
N ALA A 36 -62.88 39.22 -5.75
CA ALA A 36 -64.30 39.11 -5.43
C ALA A 36 -64.71 40.05 -4.29
N ILE A 37 -63.90 40.20 -3.23
CA ILE A 37 -64.14 41.20 -2.19
C ILE A 37 -64.13 42.62 -2.78
N SER A 38 -63.15 42.92 -3.65
CA SER A 38 -63.01 44.24 -4.27
C SER A 38 -64.21 44.57 -5.16
N ALA A 39 -64.63 43.65 -6.04
CA ALA A 39 -65.78 43.85 -6.91
C ALA A 39 -67.13 43.89 -6.17
N ASN A 40 -67.25 43.18 -5.03
CA ASN A 40 -68.42 43.27 -4.14
C ASN A 40 -68.46 44.62 -3.41
N ALA A 41 -67.31 45.17 -2.99
CA ALA A 41 -67.22 46.52 -2.42
C ALA A 41 -67.53 47.62 -3.45
N GLU A 42 -67.26 47.37 -4.74
CA GLU A 42 -67.71 48.21 -5.87
C GLU A 42 -69.20 48.02 -6.23
N GLY A 43 -69.93 47.15 -5.53
CA GLY A 43 -71.38 46.91 -5.74
C GLY A 43 -71.73 46.12 -7.01
N LYS A 44 -70.78 45.39 -7.62
CA LYS A 44 -71.02 44.52 -8.76
C LYS A 44 -71.46 43.13 -8.29
N SER A 45 -72.58 42.63 -8.80
CA SER A 45 -73.02 41.25 -8.58
C SER A 45 -72.07 40.26 -9.25
N LEU A 46 -71.52 39.33 -8.46
CA LEU A 46 -70.59 38.28 -8.89
C LEU A 46 -71.28 36.92 -9.02
N ASP A 47 -70.77 36.07 -9.92
CA ASP A 47 -71.30 34.71 -10.16
C ASP A 47 -71.07 33.71 -9.01
N ARG A 48 -70.32 34.09 -7.97
CA ARG A 48 -70.07 33.29 -6.75
C ARG A 48 -69.99 34.19 -5.52
N SER A 49 -70.41 33.68 -4.36
CA SER A 49 -70.20 34.37 -3.09
C SER A 49 -68.72 34.31 -2.68
N PRO A 50 -68.15 35.36 -2.08
CA PRO A 50 -66.84 35.27 -1.41
C PRO A 50 -66.78 34.15 -0.35
N VAL A 51 -67.93 33.79 0.24
CA VAL A 51 -68.05 32.67 1.20
C VAL A 51 -67.81 31.32 0.52
N ASP A 52 -68.25 31.13 -0.72
CA ASP A 52 -68.02 29.90 -1.47
C ASP A 52 -66.53 29.75 -1.80
N ILE A 53 -65.88 30.85 -2.21
CA ILE A 53 -64.44 30.87 -2.48
C ILE A 53 -63.63 30.57 -1.21
N MET A 54 -64.04 31.12 -0.06
CA MET A 54 -63.41 30.79 1.23
C MET A 54 -63.60 29.32 1.62
N LYS A 55 -64.74 28.70 1.28
CA LYS A 55 -64.94 27.26 1.48
C LYS A 55 -64.04 26.42 0.56
N ASP A 56 -63.94 26.78 -0.71
CA ASP A 56 -63.03 26.12 -1.67
C ASP A 56 -61.56 26.22 -1.18
N ILE A 57 -61.15 27.35 -0.58
CA ILE A 57 -59.84 27.56 0.06
C ILE A 57 -59.61 26.59 1.23
N VAL A 58 -60.58 26.43 2.14
CA VAL A 58 -60.47 25.52 3.31
C VAL A 58 -60.43 24.05 2.89
N GLU A 59 -61.14 23.66 1.83
CA GLU A 59 -61.08 22.29 1.30
C GLU A 59 -59.72 21.99 0.64
N LEU A 60 -59.13 22.99 -0.04
CA LEU A 60 -57.80 22.87 -0.65
C LEU A 60 -56.67 22.86 0.40
N ASP A 61 -56.78 23.67 1.45
CA ASP A 61 -55.87 23.68 2.60
C ASP A 61 -55.87 22.32 3.33
N LYS A 62 -57.06 21.77 3.59
CA LYS A 62 -57.20 20.41 4.12
C LYS A 62 -56.54 19.34 3.23
N LYS A 63 -56.60 19.49 1.90
CA LYS A 63 -55.89 18.59 0.97
C LYS A 63 -54.37 18.78 1.05
N MET A 64 -53.90 20.02 1.18
CA MET A 64 -52.48 20.33 1.38
C MET A 64 -51.94 19.71 2.68
N GLN A 65 -52.69 19.79 3.78
CA GLN A 65 -52.34 19.14 5.04
C GLN A 65 -52.18 17.62 4.87
N GLN A 66 -53.14 16.95 4.22
CA GLN A 66 -53.03 15.52 3.91
C GLN A 66 -51.80 15.17 3.04
N GLY A 67 -51.40 16.09 2.15
CA GLY A 67 -50.18 15.96 1.35
C GLY A 67 -48.88 16.22 2.13
N LEU A 68 -48.95 16.96 3.24
CA LEU A 68 -47.85 17.20 4.17
C LEU A 68 -47.67 16.02 5.12
N ASP A 69 -48.76 15.51 5.71
CA ASP A 69 -48.78 14.32 6.58
C ASP A 69 -48.12 13.10 5.89
N GLN A 70 -48.37 12.94 4.58
CA GLN A 70 -47.75 11.89 3.74
C GLN A 70 -46.25 12.11 3.49
N ILE A 71 -45.81 13.37 3.38
CA ILE A 71 -44.38 13.71 3.25
C ILE A 71 -43.66 13.45 4.57
N GLU A 72 -44.26 13.76 5.72
CA GLU A 72 -43.69 13.47 7.04
C GLU A 72 -43.49 11.97 7.25
N GLU A 73 -44.49 11.14 6.97
CA GLU A 73 -44.35 9.67 7.09
C GLU A 73 -43.30 9.12 6.11
N HIS A 74 -43.24 9.63 4.87
CA HIS A 74 -42.18 9.27 3.94
C HIS A 74 -40.78 9.67 4.46
N GLN A 75 -40.63 10.86 5.06
CA GLN A 75 -39.36 11.29 5.67
C GLN A 75 -38.97 10.40 6.86
N ARG A 76 -39.93 10.02 7.72
CA ARG A 76 -39.73 9.11 8.85
C ARG A 76 -39.27 7.71 8.38
N ILE A 77 -39.90 7.17 7.34
CA ILE A 77 -39.51 5.91 6.71
C ILE A 77 -38.11 6.04 6.07
N HIS A 78 -37.84 7.12 5.35
CA HIS A 78 -36.54 7.33 4.68
C HIS A 78 -35.39 7.47 5.69
N HIS A 79 -35.59 8.16 6.82
CA HIS A 79 -34.61 8.22 7.90
C HIS A 79 -34.29 6.81 8.45
N LYS A 80 -35.30 5.96 8.61
CA LYS A 80 -35.11 4.55 9.02
C LYS A 80 -34.39 3.71 7.95
N ILE A 81 -34.62 3.97 6.65
CA ILE A 81 -33.87 3.33 5.57
C ILE A 81 -32.39 3.71 5.67
N LEU A 82 -32.07 4.99 5.83
CA LEU A 82 -30.69 5.47 6.00
C LEU A 82 -30.02 4.90 7.27
N GLN A 83 -30.76 4.71 8.36
CA GLN A 83 -30.26 4.05 9.57
C GLN A 83 -29.82 2.60 9.27
N VAL A 84 -30.68 1.81 8.61
CA VAL A 84 -30.40 0.41 8.25
C VAL A 84 -29.31 0.30 7.18
N GLU A 85 -29.24 1.23 6.24
CA GLU A 85 -28.17 1.31 5.24
C GLU A 85 -26.80 1.55 5.91
N ASN A 86 -26.73 2.44 6.90
CA ASN A 86 -25.52 2.66 7.70
C ASN A 86 -25.13 1.43 8.54
N GLU A 87 -26.11 0.72 9.10
CA GLU A 87 -25.90 -0.54 9.85
C GLU A 87 -25.32 -1.64 8.95
N ILE A 88 -25.92 -1.87 7.77
CA ILE A 88 -25.42 -2.82 6.76
C ILE A 88 -24.01 -2.44 6.29
N ASN A 89 -23.74 -1.15 6.05
CA ASN A 89 -22.41 -0.68 5.65
C ASN A 89 -21.36 -0.91 6.76
N ALA A 90 -21.73 -0.74 8.03
CA ALA A 90 -20.86 -1.03 9.16
C ALA A 90 -20.55 -2.54 9.28
N GLU A 91 -21.56 -3.42 9.18
CA GLU A 91 -21.35 -4.87 9.17
C GLU A 91 -20.47 -5.32 7.99
N ASN A 92 -20.72 -4.77 6.79
CA ASN A 92 -19.93 -5.09 5.60
C ASN A 92 -18.46 -4.69 5.74
N ASN A 93 -18.16 -3.56 6.39
CA ASN A 93 -16.78 -3.18 6.71
C ASN A 93 -16.10 -4.19 7.63
N VAL A 94 -16.79 -4.69 8.67
CA VAL A 94 -16.28 -5.75 9.57
C VAL A 94 -16.00 -7.05 8.80
N ILE A 95 -16.83 -7.41 7.82
CA ILE A 95 -16.60 -8.57 6.93
C ILE A 95 -15.33 -8.35 6.08
N VAL A 96 -15.15 -7.16 5.51
CA VAL A 96 -13.95 -6.82 4.72
C VAL A 96 -12.68 -6.85 5.57
N ASP A 97 -12.73 -6.34 6.80
CA ASP A 97 -11.60 -6.41 7.74
C ASP A 97 -11.28 -7.84 8.17
N PHE A 98 -12.29 -8.67 8.41
CA PHE A 98 -12.10 -10.10 8.70
C PHE A 98 -11.46 -10.86 7.52
N VAL A 99 -11.91 -10.60 6.28
CA VAL A 99 -11.30 -11.16 5.07
C VAL A 99 -9.85 -10.68 4.89
N ASN A 100 -9.57 -9.40 5.18
CA ASN A 100 -8.20 -8.88 5.17
C ASN A 100 -7.31 -9.51 6.25
N TYR A 101 -7.84 -9.77 7.45
CA TYR A 101 -7.13 -10.47 8.51
C TYR A 101 -6.83 -11.92 8.12
N LEU A 102 -7.82 -12.65 7.57
CA LEU A 102 -7.63 -14.01 7.08
C LEU A 102 -6.60 -14.08 5.94
N ARG A 103 -6.58 -13.11 5.02
CA ARG A 103 -5.57 -13.00 3.97
C ARG A 103 -4.16 -12.82 4.54
N LYS A 104 -3.98 -11.90 5.50
CA LYS A 104 -2.69 -11.70 6.19
C LYS A 104 -2.25 -12.94 6.96
N GLY A 105 -3.18 -13.66 7.59
CA GLY A 105 -2.89 -14.93 8.26
C GLY A 105 -2.42 -16.02 7.30
N LYS A 106 -2.98 -16.10 6.08
CA LYS A 106 -2.50 -17.00 5.02
C LYS A 106 -1.10 -16.60 4.55
N GLU A 107 -0.90 -15.31 4.25
CA GLU A 107 0.38 -14.73 3.80
C GLU A 107 1.52 -15.05 4.77
N GLN A 108 1.32 -14.84 6.07
CA GLN A 108 2.27 -15.21 7.13
C GLN A 108 2.57 -16.72 7.22
N ILE A 109 1.60 -17.58 6.89
CA ILE A 109 1.80 -19.04 6.85
C ILE A 109 2.59 -19.44 5.61
N ASP A 110 2.33 -18.82 4.45
CA ASP A 110 3.10 -19.07 3.22
C ASP A 110 4.56 -18.62 3.40
N ASP A 111 4.81 -17.43 3.96
CA ASP A 111 6.15 -16.92 4.29
C ASP A 111 6.89 -17.84 5.28
N PHE A 112 6.19 -18.31 6.31
CA PHE A 112 6.75 -19.26 7.29
C PHE A 112 7.07 -20.62 6.65
N LEU A 113 6.26 -21.09 5.70
CA LEU A 113 6.53 -22.31 4.94
C LEU A 113 7.69 -22.16 3.95
N GLU A 114 7.87 -21.00 3.33
CA GLU A 114 8.98 -20.75 2.41
C GLU A 114 10.32 -20.67 3.18
N SER A 115 10.36 -19.89 4.26
CA SER A 115 11.52 -19.85 5.16
C SER A 115 11.80 -21.18 5.87
N SER A 116 10.78 -22.00 6.15
CA SER A 116 10.95 -23.39 6.62
C SER A 116 11.55 -24.31 5.56
N ARG A 117 11.25 -24.10 4.26
CA ARG A 117 11.88 -24.85 3.15
C ARG A 117 13.34 -24.43 2.97
N ASP A 118 13.64 -23.14 3.04
CA ASP A 118 15.03 -22.65 2.87
C ASP A 118 15.93 -23.02 4.03
N THR A 119 15.43 -22.97 5.27
CA THR A 119 16.17 -23.50 6.43
C THR A 119 16.37 -25.01 6.32
N MET A 120 15.38 -25.78 5.83
CA MET A 120 15.54 -27.22 5.58
C MET A 120 16.56 -27.52 4.48
N ARG A 121 16.54 -26.79 3.34
CA ARG A 121 17.56 -26.87 2.27
C ARG A 121 18.95 -26.55 2.81
N ALA A 122 19.09 -25.51 3.63
CA ALA A 122 20.35 -25.11 4.24
C ALA A 122 20.88 -26.16 5.24
N ILE A 123 20.00 -26.78 6.03
CA ILE A 123 20.34 -27.90 6.93
C ILE A 123 20.78 -29.12 6.11
N GLU A 124 20.09 -29.45 5.02
CA GLU A 124 20.48 -30.56 4.14
C GLU A 124 21.88 -30.33 3.53
N LEU A 125 22.11 -29.16 2.92
CA LEU A 125 23.42 -28.78 2.39
C LEU A 125 24.51 -28.78 3.46
N ALA A 126 24.23 -28.28 4.67
CA ALA A 126 25.16 -28.31 5.79
C ALA A 126 25.47 -29.74 6.23
N SER A 127 24.48 -30.64 6.23
CA SER A 127 24.66 -32.06 6.59
C SER A 127 25.42 -32.88 5.53
N GLN A 128 25.36 -32.46 4.26
CA GLN A 128 26.18 -33.01 3.17
C GLN A 128 27.61 -32.43 3.18
N SER A 129 27.82 -31.25 3.80
CA SER A 129 29.13 -30.64 3.95
C SER A 129 29.90 -31.27 5.12
N ASN A 130 31.10 -31.80 4.85
CA ASN A 130 31.96 -32.42 5.87
C ASN A 130 32.72 -31.39 6.73
N VAL A 131 32.18 -30.17 6.91
CA VAL A 131 32.87 -29.06 7.58
C VAL A 131 32.71 -29.20 9.10
N THR A 132 33.82 -29.27 9.83
CA THR A 132 33.79 -29.39 11.29
C THR A 132 33.64 -28.03 11.97
N ALA A 133 33.03 -28.01 13.16
CA ALA A 133 32.90 -26.81 13.98
C ALA A 133 34.26 -26.20 14.39
N ASP A 134 35.31 -27.03 14.49
CA ASP A 134 36.68 -26.62 14.78
C ASP A 134 37.33 -25.90 13.58
N GLU A 135 37.08 -26.35 12.35
CA GLU A 135 37.49 -25.62 11.14
C GLU A 135 36.76 -24.28 10.98
N ILE A 136 35.45 -24.24 11.27
CA ILE A 136 34.68 -23.00 11.31
C ILE A 136 35.25 -22.03 12.35
N LEU A 137 35.57 -22.52 13.56
CA LEU A 137 36.16 -21.69 14.61
C LEU A 137 37.57 -21.18 14.25
N LYS A 138 38.41 -22.02 13.64
CA LYS A 138 39.73 -21.62 13.12
C LYS A 138 39.61 -20.56 12.02
N TYR A 139 38.66 -20.74 11.10
CA TYR A 139 38.42 -19.78 10.02
C TYR A 139 37.85 -18.46 10.55
N ALA A 140 36.88 -18.51 11.48
CA ALA A 140 36.32 -17.34 12.16
C ALA A 140 37.42 -16.52 12.87
N ASN A 141 38.29 -17.18 13.64
CA ASN A 141 39.43 -16.52 14.29
C ASN A 141 40.45 -15.94 13.29
N ARG A 142 40.58 -16.52 12.09
CA ARG A 142 41.42 -15.99 11.01
C ARG A 142 40.81 -14.74 10.37
N ILE A 143 39.52 -14.75 10.05
CA ILE A 143 38.85 -13.60 9.41
C ILE A 143 38.57 -12.46 10.39
N SER A 144 38.42 -12.73 11.70
CA SER A 144 38.14 -11.74 12.75
C SER A 144 39.16 -10.60 12.86
N LYS A 145 40.35 -10.73 12.26
CA LYS A 145 41.34 -9.64 12.17
C LYS A 145 41.06 -8.64 11.04
N TYR A 146 40.25 -9.04 10.06
CA TYR A 146 39.94 -8.31 8.83
C TYR A 146 38.47 -7.88 8.76
N THR A 147 37.57 -8.62 9.44
CA THR A 147 36.12 -8.38 9.43
C THR A 147 35.70 -7.39 10.52
N ALA A 148 35.67 -6.10 10.14
CA ALA A 148 35.26 -4.95 10.94
C ALA A 148 36.17 -4.58 12.14
N ALA A 149 36.42 -3.28 12.28
CA ALA A 149 37.05 -2.74 13.47
C ALA A 149 36.03 -2.69 14.64
N PRO A 150 36.41 -2.99 15.89
CA PRO A 150 35.50 -2.96 17.03
C PRO A 150 34.81 -1.59 17.24
N PRO A 151 33.59 -1.54 17.81
CA PRO A 151 32.93 -0.28 18.13
C PRO A 151 33.82 0.61 19.02
N GLY A 152 34.17 1.80 18.53
CA GLY A 152 35.08 2.73 19.21
C GLY A 152 36.57 2.58 18.85
N TYR A 153 36.92 1.84 17.79
CA TYR A 153 38.29 1.75 17.29
C TYR A 153 38.85 3.12 16.87
N ASP A 154 39.87 3.59 17.60
CA ASP A 154 40.52 4.88 17.44
C ASP A 154 41.92 4.67 16.85
N LEU A 155 42.11 5.08 15.59
CA LEU A 155 43.37 4.98 14.84
C LEU A 155 44.56 5.69 15.52
N THR A 156 44.31 6.57 16.49
CA THR A 156 45.36 7.29 17.23
C THR A 156 45.82 6.56 18.49
N ARG A 157 45.13 5.50 18.91
CA ARG A 157 45.46 4.71 20.11
C ARG A 157 46.12 3.38 19.74
N PRO A 158 47.25 3.01 20.37
CA PRO A 158 47.83 1.67 20.23
C PRO A 158 46.89 0.65 20.90
N THR A 159 45.95 0.13 20.12
CA THR A 159 44.99 -0.87 20.54
C THR A 159 45.63 -2.26 20.47
N GLU A 160 45.48 -3.08 21.51
CA GLU A 160 46.11 -4.41 21.60
C GLU A 160 45.61 -5.38 20.52
N LEU A 161 44.40 -5.15 19.99
CA LEU A 161 43.90 -5.80 18.78
C LEU A 161 44.52 -5.15 17.53
N GLN A 162 45.45 -5.88 16.91
CA GLN A 162 45.92 -5.61 15.55
C GLN A 162 44.80 -5.93 14.54
N VAL A 163 43.98 -4.93 14.22
CA VAL A 163 43.00 -4.98 13.13
C VAL A 163 43.72 -4.67 11.81
N GLU A 164 43.69 -5.61 10.88
CA GLU A 164 44.20 -5.43 9.52
C GLU A 164 43.07 -4.89 8.61
N PRO A 165 43.40 -4.10 7.57
CA PRO A 165 42.40 -3.56 6.66
C PRO A 165 41.62 -4.67 5.92
N PRO A 166 40.33 -4.46 5.60
CA PRO A 166 39.46 -5.50 5.05
C PRO A 166 39.81 -5.91 3.60
N HIS A 167 40.70 -5.18 2.94
CA HIS A 167 41.25 -5.49 1.63
C HIS A 167 42.79 -5.43 1.71
N PRO A 168 43.52 -6.18 0.86
CA PRO A 168 44.97 -6.07 0.80
C PRO A 168 45.38 -4.63 0.42
N ILE A 169 46.41 -4.12 1.09
CA ILE A 169 47.02 -2.82 0.77
C ILE A 169 48.10 -2.99 -0.30
N GLU A 170 48.39 -1.92 -1.04
CA GLU A 170 49.38 -1.93 -2.13
C GLU A 170 50.75 -2.46 -1.67
N ALA A 171 51.20 -2.08 -0.47
CA ALA A 171 52.46 -2.53 0.12
C ALA A 171 52.50 -4.04 0.47
N ILE A 172 51.36 -4.73 0.52
CA ILE A 172 51.25 -6.19 0.62
C ILE A 172 51.13 -6.81 -0.77
N MET A 173 50.31 -6.23 -1.67
CA MET A 173 50.16 -6.70 -3.06
C MET A 173 51.52 -6.69 -3.80
N ARG A 174 52.29 -5.61 -3.67
CA ARG A 174 53.65 -5.43 -4.20
C ARG A 174 54.69 -6.39 -3.57
N LYS A 175 54.37 -7.05 -2.46
CA LYS A 175 55.18 -8.13 -1.84
C LYS A 175 54.66 -9.52 -2.17
N GLY A 176 53.52 -9.63 -2.86
CA GLY A 176 52.91 -10.90 -3.24
C GLY A 176 53.75 -11.66 -4.27
N LEU A 177 53.62 -12.98 -4.26
CA LEU A 177 54.32 -13.86 -5.20
C LEU A 177 53.98 -13.53 -6.67
N LEU A 178 52.74 -13.13 -6.95
CA LEU A 178 52.29 -12.71 -8.28
C LEU A 178 53.08 -11.49 -8.79
N PHE A 179 53.17 -10.41 -8.00
CA PHE A 179 53.96 -9.23 -8.36
C PHE A 179 55.45 -9.55 -8.52
N ARG A 180 56.00 -10.44 -7.66
CA ARG A 180 57.39 -10.90 -7.80
C ARG A 180 57.61 -11.68 -9.10
N GLN A 181 56.66 -12.53 -9.49
CA GLN A 181 56.73 -13.31 -10.72
C GLN A 181 56.59 -12.43 -11.97
N GLU A 182 55.66 -11.48 -11.96
CA GLU A 182 55.51 -10.46 -13.01
C GLU A 182 56.81 -9.65 -13.19
N TYR A 183 57.36 -9.11 -12.09
CA TYR A 183 58.58 -8.31 -12.13
C TYR A 183 59.81 -9.12 -12.57
N LEU A 184 59.96 -10.37 -12.11
CA LEU A 184 61.05 -11.25 -12.57
C LEU A 184 60.90 -11.68 -14.03
N GLY A 185 59.67 -11.96 -14.49
CA GLY A 185 59.38 -12.31 -15.88
C GLY A 185 59.71 -11.17 -16.85
N MET A 186 59.51 -9.92 -16.43
CA MET A 186 59.94 -8.74 -17.21
C MET A 186 61.45 -8.50 -17.15
N ASN A 187 62.12 -8.82 -16.04
CA ASN A 187 63.57 -8.59 -15.89
C ASN A 187 64.46 -9.67 -16.53
N PHE A 188 63.95 -10.89 -16.77
CA PHE A 188 64.74 -11.95 -17.39
C PHE A 188 65.14 -11.63 -18.84
N GLY A 189 64.28 -10.92 -19.59
CA GLY A 189 64.55 -10.49 -20.96
C GLY A 189 65.57 -9.34 -21.12
N ALA A 190 66.26 -8.93 -20.06
CA ALA A 190 67.15 -7.76 -20.05
C ALA A 190 68.59 -8.06 -19.56
N LEU A 191 68.94 -9.34 -19.35
CA LEU A 191 70.23 -9.79 -18.81
C LEU A 191 70.84 -11.00 -19.57
N GLN A 192 70.43 -11.21 -20.82
CA GLN A 192 70.99 -12.23 -21.72
C GLN A 192 71.36 -11.62 -23.09
N ASN A 193 72.19 -10.58 -23.05
CA ASN A 193 73.10 -10.20 -24.12
C ASN A 193 74.46 -9.95 -23.44
N ASP A 194 75.56 -10.19 -24.17
CA ASP A 194 76.95 -10.07 -23.71
C ASP A 194 77.41 -11.13 -22.68
N GLU A 195 77.41 -12.41 -23.07
CA GLU A 195 78.59 -13.31 -22.98
C GLU A 195 78.28 -14.62 -23.76
N GLU A 196 79.13 -14.95 -24.74
CA GLU A 196 79.10 -16.18 -25.58
C GLU A 196 80.20 -17.18 -25.11
N GLU A 197 80.30 -18.34 -25.77
CA GLU A 197 81.27 -19.45 -25.54
C GLU A 197 81.03 -20.34 -24.28
N GLU A 198 81.13 -21.67 -24.31
CA GLU A 198 80.95 -22.67 -25.40
C GLU A 198 80.79 -24.10 -24.79
N GLU A 199 80.54 -25.12 -25.63
CA GLU A 199 80.50 -26.59 -25.35
C GLU A 199 79.41 -27.08 -24.34
N GLU A 200 78.38 -27.86 -24.74
CA GLU A 200 78.33 -29.26 -25.23
C GLU A 200 78.47 -30.34 -24.12
N ASP A 201 77.42 -31.15 -23.91
CA ASP A 201 77.48 -32.63 -23.94
C ASP A 201 76.09 -33.32 -23.78
N GLU A 202 75.73 -34.08 -24.82
CA GLU A 202 74.89 -35.31 -24.95
C GLU A 202 73.48 -35.50 -24.30
N GLU A 203 72.71 -36.42 -24.89
CA GLU A 203 71.27 -36.69 -24.69
C GLU A 203 71.00 -38.05 -23.99
N GLU A 204 69.82 -38.24 -23.34
CA GLU A 204 68.84 -39.35 -23.58
C GLU A 204 67.63 -39.34 -22.60
N GLU A 205 66.47 -39.88 -23.03
CA GLU A 205 65.15 -39.96 -22.31
C GLU A 205 64.84 -41.42 -21.84
N ASP A 206 63.85 -41.80 -21.01
CA ASP A 206 62.72 -41.17 -20.28
C ASP A 206 62.56 -41.96 -18.91
N GLU A 207 61.49 -42.09 -18.10
CA GLU A 207 60.06 -41.74 -18.11
C GLU A 207 59.55 -41.49 -16.67
N PHE A 208 58.70 -40.47 -16.48
CA PHE A 208 57.83 -40.38 -15.31
C PHE A 208 56.50 -39.65 -15.59
N THR A 209 55.53 -40.38 -16.12
CA THR A 209 54.20 -39.85 -16.49
C THR A 209 53.33 -39.52 -15.28
N THR A 210 52.95 -38.23 -15.16
CA THR A 210 52.04 -37.74 -14.12
C THR A 210 50.62 -37.57 -14.68
N THR A 211 49.70 -38.48 -14.34
CA THR A 211 48.30 -38.41 -14.80
C THR A 211 47.39 -37.83 -13.71
N PHE A 212 47.30 -36.50 -13.63
CA PHE A 212 46.29 -35.80 -12.81
C PHE A 212 44.92 -35.86 -13.50
N ASN A 213 43.97 -36.61 -12.94
CA ASN A 213 42.65 -36.78 -13.53
C ASN A 213 41.67 -35.66 -13.12
N SER A 214 41.57 -34.62 -13.95
CA SER A 214 40.57 -33.55 -13.82
C SER A 214 39.62 -33.56 -15.03
N ASN A 215 38.38 -34.02 -14.84
CA ASN A 215 37.31 -33.82 -15.83
C ASN A 215 35.97 -33.55 -15.13
N ASN A 216 35.65 -32.26 -14.98
CA ASN A 216 34.48 -31.77 -14.25
C ASN A 216 33.35 -31.41 -15.24
N ASN A 217 32.51 -32.39 -15.56
CA ASN A 217 31.42 -32.23 -16.55
C ASN A 217 30.18 -31.54 -15.94
N ASN A 218 30.15 -30.21 -15.97
CA ASN A 218 28.97 -29.40 -15.67
C ASN A 218 28.44 -28.69 -16.93
N ASN A 219 27.65 -29.39 -17.74
CA ASN A 219 26.93 -28.77 -18.87
C ASN A 219 25.61 -28.15 -18.41
N ASN A 220 25.74 -26.85 -18.14
CA ASN A 220 24.72 -25.82 -17.92
C ASN A 220 23.32 -26.10 -18.52
N SER A 221 22.26 -25.86 -17.73
CA SER A 221 20.87 -25.91 -18.19
C SER A 221 20.39 -24.54 -18.70
N ASN A 222 19.69 -24.53 -19.84
CA ASN A 222 18.90 -23.37 -20.25
C ASN A 222 17.72 -23.16 -19.29
N ASN A 223 17.51 -21.93 -18.83
CA ASN A 223 16.30 -21.21 -19.25
C ASN A 223 16.36 -19.70 -18.99
N ASN A 224 15.64 -18.96 -19.83
CA ASN A 224 15.38 -17.53 -19.64
C ASN A 224 14.27 -17.30 -18.60
N ASN A 225 14.26 -16.13 -17.95
CA ASN A 225 13.21 -15.14 -18.18
C ASN A 225 13.44 -13.80 -17.47
N ASN A 226 13.34 -12.73 -18.25
CA ASN A 226 12.68 -11.45 -17.93
C ASN A 226 12.85 -10.85 -16.51
N ASN A 227 13.89 -10.03 -16.33
CA ASN A 227 13.83 -8.95 -15.33
C ASN A 227 13.06 -7.77 -15.95
N ASN A 228 11.90 -7.44 -15.39
CA ASN A 228 11.15 -6.24 -15.74
C ASN A 228 10.49 -5.67 -14.48
N GLU A 229 11.29 -4.99 -13.64
CA GLU A 229 10.83 -4.37 -12.40
C GLU A 229 11.05 -2.85 -12.43
N ASP A 230 9.95 -2.11 -12.55
CA ASP A 230 9.88 -0.69 -12.21
C ASP A 230 10.07 -0.53 -10.70
N ASN A 231 11.21 0.01 -10.25
CA ASN A 231 11.45 0.24 -8.82
C ASN A 231 11.18 1.71 -8.43
N HIS A 232 9.91 2.00 -8.15
CA HIS A 232 9.47 3.26 -7.54
C HIS A 232 10.02 3.40 -6.10
N HIS A 233 11.18 4.05 -5.95
CA HIS A 233 11.70 4.41 -4.64
C HIS A 233 11.02 5.67 -4.09
N ASN A 234 9.79 5.52 -3.58
CA ASN A 234 9.09 6.58 -2.87
C ASN A 234 9.52 6.60 -1.40
N LYS A 235 10.05 7.72 -0.91
CA LYS A 235 10.78 7.77 0.37
C LYS A 235 9.84 7.97 1.56
N PHE A 236 10.13 7.30 2.67
CA PHE A 236 9.37 7.41 3.93
C PHE A 236 9.29 8.85 4.45
N ASN A 237 8.12 9.22 4.99
CA ASN A 237 7.91 10.48 5.72
C ASN A 237 8.59 10.44 7.10
N SER A 238 9.01 11.61 7.58
CA SER A 238 9.43 11.84 8.97
C SER A 238 8.92 13.20 9.48
N GLU A 239 7.82 13.14 10.25
CA GLU A 239 7.42 14.06 11.32
C GLU A 239 7.18 15.57 11.03
N ASP A 240 6.55 16.23 12.01
CA ASP A 240 6.29 17.66 12.19
C ASP A 240 5.65 18.51 11.06
N ALA A 241 4.33 18.75 11.17
CA ALA A 241 3.78 20.11 11.29
C ALA A 241 2.28 20.18 11.67
N MET A 242 2.00 20.90 12.77
CA MET A 242 0.83 21.72 13.13
C MET A 242 -0.59 21.48 12.55
N LEU A 243 -1.56 21.48 13.48
CA LEU A 243 -2.96 21.88 13.29
C LEU A 243 -3.08 23.30 12.69
N PRO A 244 -4.16 23.58 11.94
CA PRO A 244 -5.00 24.71 12.36
C PRO A 244 -6.50 24.43 12.40
N GLN A 245 -7.14 25.21 13.28
CA GLN A 245 -8.57 25.29 13.61
C GLN A 245 -9.54 25.36 12.42
N THR A 246 -10.66 24.64 12.53
CA THR A 246 -11.99 25.15 12.13
C THR A 246 -13.02 24.75 13.19
N GLN A 247 -13.47 25.70 14.01
CA GLN A 247 -14.48 25.45 15.05
C GLN A 247 -15.38 26.68 15.25
N GLU A 248 -16.20 26.99 14.25
CA GLU A 248 -17.32 27.93 14.39
C GLU A 248 -18.59 27.33 13.78
N PHE A 249 -19.55 26.99 14.63
CA PHE A 249 -20.98 27.26 14.42
C PHE A 249 -21.73 27.03 15.73
N ASN A 250 -21.70 28.04 16.61
CA ASN A 250 -22.55 28.07 17.80
C ASN A 250 -23.97 28.46 17.38
N LEU A 251 -24.93 27.56 17.54
CA LEU A 251 -26.37 27.83 17.49
C LEU A 251 -27.02 27.15 18.69
N ASP A 252 -26.64 27.64 19.88
CA ASP A 252 -27.30 27.29 21.15
C ASP A 252 -28.66 28.01 21.22
N LEU A 253 -29.73 27.22 21.21
CA LEU A 253 -31.12 27.67 21.28
C LEU A 253 -31.92 26.74 22.20
N ASN A 254 -31.73 26.93 23.51
CA ASN A 254 -32.62 26.39 24.55
C ASN A 254 -34.10 26.73 24.28
N PRO A 255 -35.01 25.75 24.46
CA PRO A 255 -36.44 25.99 24.60
C PRO A 255 -37.00 25.40 25.92
N GLU A 256 -36.29 25.52 27.04
CA GLU A 256 -36.86 25.28 28.38
C GLU A 256 -37.04 26.60 29.13
N LEU A 257 -38.28 27.09 29.14
CA LEU A 257 -38.78 28.18 30.00
C LEU A 257 -40.27 27.92 30.31
N GLU A 258 -40.52 27.34 31.49
CA GLU A 258 -41.68 27.70 32.33
C GLU A 258 -41.25 28.77 33.35
#